data_AF-A0A1Y5S723-F1
#
_entry.id   AF-A0A1Y5S723-F1
#
_cell.length_a   1.000
_cell.length_b   1.000
_cell.length_c   1.000
_cell.angle_alpha   90.00
_cell.angle_beta   90.00
_cell.angle_gamma   90.00
#
_symmetry.space_group_name_H-M   'P 1'
#
loop_
_entity.id
_entity.type
_entity.pdbx_description
1 polymer ?
#
loop_
_entity_poly.entity_id
_entity_poly.type
_entity_poly.pdbx_seq_one_letter_code
_entity_poly.pdbx_strand_id
1 'polypeptide(L)'
;MIRIIVAISLSFGLATAPVSVTASEAVSPERVEAFVAVVEANGCRMTQYRANTVLPEAGFDNKTETKSITELLIEQERARILDGQLVLFGGACGETLKYSGRERFFAGLADNGCKMNSEEARLILPRVGVEMQEVQLLMERMIHMSEVSLSDDEKTVYLEQGLCDKFRGLSASMAATKPIAQQRTAEELKAAFVEFMKSVDCKMTRAQSHEMLPAAGFTGKELRPIIAGMIKDGEATMTGEQDLLTLKKEVCNG
;
A
#
# COMPACT_ATOMS: atom_id res chain seq x y z
N MET A 1 53.70 1.69 63.07
CA MET A 1 54.89 0.87 62.75
C MET A 1 54.60 0.04 61.52
N ILE A 2 55.49 0.11 60.52
CA ILE A 2 55.88 -0.95 59.57
C ILE A 2 54.83 -1.35 58.50
N ARG A 3 55.04 -0.88 57.25
CA ARG A 3 55.34 -1.61 55.98
C ARG A 3 54.24 -2.62 55.55
N ILE A 4 53.75 -2.67 54.30
CA ILE A 4 54.47 -3.19 53.11
C ILE A 4 53.67 -2.85 51.82
N ILE A 5 54.41 -2.31 50.85
CA ILE A 5 54.34 -2.32 49.37
C ILE A 5 53.47 -3.42 48.72
N VAL A 6 52.64 -3.10 47.72
CA VAL A 6 52.65 -3.75 46.38
C VAL A 6 52.10 -2.78 45.33
N ALA A 7 52.90 -2.53 44.30
CA ALA A 7 52.57 -1.80 43.09
C ALA A 7 51.74 -2.66 42.12
N ILE A 8 50.69 -2.08 41.52
CA ILE A 8 50.09 -2.60 40.28
C ILE A 8 49.90 -1.43 39.33
N SER A 9 50.79 -1.34 38.35
CA SER A 9 50.65 -0.51 37.17
C SER A 9 49.65 -1.15 36.23
N LEU A 10 48.54 -0.47 35.94
CA LEU A 10 47.61 -0.82 34.87
C LEU A 10 47.43 0.40 33.96
N SER A 11 48.20 0.40 32.89
CA SER A 11 48.05 1.33 31.77
C SER A 11 46.80 0.97 30.98
N PHE A 12 45.68 1.63 31.24
CA PHE A 12 44.49 1.57 30.39
C PHE A 12 44.67 2.53 29.21
N GLY A 13 45.11 1.98 28.07
CA GLY A 13 45.02 2.66 26.78
C GLY A 13 43.56 2.74 26.35
N LEU A 14 42.96 3.93 26.47
CA LEU A 14 41.66 4.26 25.87
C LEU A 14 41.87 4.41 24.35
N ALA A 15 41.64 3.32 23.61
CA ALA A 15 41.44 3.40 22.17
C ALA A 15 40.00 3.86 21.90
N THR A 16 39.81 5.17 21.67
CA THR A 16 38.55 5.71 21.15
C THR A 16 38.41 5.29 19.68
N ALA A 17 37.64 4.24 19.42
CA ALA A 17 37.20 3.95 18.06
C ALA A 17 36.18 5.02 17.63
N PRO A 18 36.33 5.66 16.46
CA PRO A 18 35.28 6.49 15.91
C PRO A 18 34.09 5.61 15.56
N VAL A 19 32.95 5.85 16.21
CA VAL A 19 31.67 5.32 15.77
C VAL A 19 31.33 6.04 14.47
N SER A 20 31.57 5.39 13.35
CA SER A 20 31.03 5.84 12.06
C SER A 20 29.52 5.72 12.12
N VAL A 21 28.86 6.83 12.43
CA VAL A 21 27.42 6.98 12.19
C VAL A 21 27.29 7.03 10.66
N THR A 22 26.94 5.90 10.05
CA THR A 22 26.45 5.91 8.67
C THR A 22 25.21 6.78 8.65
N ALA A 23 25.34 7.99 8.14
CA ALA A 23 24.22 8.83 7.77
C ALA A 23 23.36 8.03 6.79
N SER A 24 22.17 7.63 7.23
CA SER A 24 21.06 7.39 6.31
C SER A 24 20.98 8.64 5.43
N GLU A 25 21.19 8.51 4.12
CA GLU A 25 21.11 9.65 3.20
C GLU A 25 19.74 10.30 3.37
N ALA A 26 19.72 11.43 4.07
CA ALA A 26 18.50 12.20 4.29
C ALA A 26 18.07 12.74 2.93
N VAL A 27 16.97 12.19 2.40
CA VAL A 27 16.36 12.65 1.17
C VAL A 27 16.02 14.14 1.29
N SER A 28 16.45 14.96 0.32
CA SER A 28 16.17 16.39 0.36
C SER A 28 14.67 16.67 0.09
N PRO A 29 14.09 17.74 0.67
CA PRO A 29 12.70 18.12 0.40
C PRO A 29 12.40 18.34 -1.09
N GLU A 30 13.36 18.90 -1.84
CA GLU A 30 13.25 19.10 -3.29
C GLU A 30 13.12 17.78 -4.05
N ARG A 31 13.84 16.74 -3.63
CA ARG A 31 13.73 15.39 -4.22
C ARG A 31 12.39 14.74 -3.90
N VAL A 32 11.87 14.94 -2.70
CA VAL A 32 10.53 14.47 -2.31
C VAL A 32 9.45 15.10 -3.20
N GLU A 33 9.48 16.42 -3.38
CA GLU A 33 8.49 17.10 -4.23
C GLU A 33 8.63 16.75 -5.71
N ALA A 34 9.86 16.54 -6.21
CA ALA A 34 10.08 16.03 -7.56
C ALA A 34 9.49 14.61 -7.74
N PHE A 35 9.61 13.74 -6.73
CA PHE A 35 9.01 12.41 -6.76
C PHE A 35 7.48 12.49 -6.74
N VAL A 36 6.91 13.35 -5.91
CA VAL A 36 5.47 13.63 -5.84
C VAL A 36 4.95 14.07 -7.21
N ALA A 37 5.63 15.01 -7.88
CA ALA A 37 5.25 15.48 -9.20
C ALA A 37 5.21 14.36 -10.26
N VAL A 38 6.14 13.39 -10.19
CA VAL A 38 6.14 12.23 -11.08
C VAL A 38 4.91 11.34 -10.82
N VAL A 39 4.57 11.08 -9.56
CA VAL A 39 3.40 10.27 -9.21
C VAL A 39 2.10 11.00 -9.56
N GLU A 40 2.03 12.33 -9.35
CA GLU A 40 0.93 13.20 -9.77
C GLU A 40 0.71 13.13 -11.28
N ALA A 41 1.77 13.25 -12.07
CA ALA A 41 1.71 13.12 -13.53
C ALA A 41 1.23 11.73 -14.00
N ASN A 42 1.28 10.73 -13.12
CA ASN A 42 0.79 9.38 -13.37
C ASN A 42 -0.59 9.10 -12.73
N GLY A 43 -1.34 10.15 -12.40
CA GLY A 43 -2.71 10.03 -11.90
C GLY A 43 -2.77 9.73 -10.41
N CYS A 44 -1.79 10.20 -9.65
CA CYS A 44 -1.76 10.10 -8.17
C CYS A 44 -1.71 8.67 -7.63
N ARG A 45 -1.47 7.70 -8.51
CA ARG A 45 -1.33 6.29 -8.19
C ARG A 45 -0.20 5.70 -9.02
N MET A 46 0.60 4.86 -8.41
CA MET A 46 1.73 4.22 -9.05
C MET A 46 1.84 2.76 -8.62
N THR A 47 1.64 1.85 -9.56
CA THR A 47 1.91 0.42 -9.36
C THR A 47 3.41 0.17 -9.30
N GLN A 48 3.83 -0.93 -8.67
CA GLN A 48 5.25 -1.29 -8.63
C GLN A 48 5.86 -1.47 -10.03
N TYR A 49 5.11 -2.03 -10.98
CA TYR A 49 5.56 -2.12 -12.37
C TYR A 49 5.78 -0.73 -12.97
N ARG A 50 4.77 0.15 -12.89
CA ARG A 50 4.85 1.50 -13.48
C ARG A 50 5.97 2.32 -12.82
N ALA A 51 6.17 2.14 -11.52
CA ALA A 51 7.30 2.70 -10.79
C ALA A 51 8.65 2.23 -11.36
N ASN A 52 8.77 0.96 -11.78
CA ASN A 52 10.00 0.42 -12.37
C ASN A 52 10.31 0.98 -13.76
N THR A 53 9.30 1.46 -14.50
CA THR A 53 9.49 2.07 -15.82
C THR A 53 9.66 3.58 -15.73
N VAL A 54 8.78 4.26 -15.00
CA VAL A 54 8.67 5.73 -15.03
C VAL A 54 9.66 6.42 -14.10
N LEU A 55 9.94 5.86 -12.91
CA LEU A 55 10.83 6.50 -11.95
C LEU A 55 12.28 6.62 -12.48
N PRO A 56 12.88 5.60 -13.10
CA PRO A 56 14.21 5.74 -13.68
C PRO A 56 14.29 6.83 -14.76
N GLU A 57 13.28 6.95 -15.63
CA GLU A 57 13.21 7.99 -16.66
C GLU A 57 13.14 9.41 -16.06
N ALA A 58 12.54 9.53 -14.87
CA ALA A 58 12.46 10.77 -14.11
C ALA A 58 13.67 11.02 -13.18
N GLY A 59 14.74 10.22 -13.28
CA GLY A 59 15.94 10.34 -12.45
C GLY A 59 15.78 9.80 -11.03
N PHE A 60 14.93 8.81 -10.85
CA PHE A 60 14.71 8.04 -9.61
C PHE A 60 15.03 6.55 -9.85
N ASP A 61 16.20 6.28 -10.40
CA ASP A 61 16.73 4.94 -10.67
C ASP A 61 17.19 4.21 -9.40
N ASN A 62 17.58 4.96 -8.36
CA ASN A 62 18.00 4.41 -7.07
C ASN A 62 16.80 3.87 -6.27
N LYS A 63 16.75 2.54 -6.10
CA LYS A 63 15.70 1.84 -5.33
C LYS A 63 15.73 2.15 -3.83
N THR A 64 16.89 2.42 -3.27
CA THR A 64 17.01 2.81 -1.86
C THR A 64 16.42 4.20 -1.65
N GLU A 65 16.74 5.15 -2.53
CA GLU A 65 16.21 6.51 -2.46
C GLU A 65 14.68 6.54 -2.61
N THR A 66 14.14 5.87 -3.64
CA THR A 66 12.69 5.81 -3.87
C THR A 66 11.95 5.14 -2.72
N LYS A 67 12.55 4.12 -2.09
CA LYS A 67 12.01 3.51 -0.88
C LYS A 67 11.97 4.51 0.28
N SER A 68 13.07 5.22 0.55
CA SER A 68 13.13 6.22 1.63
C SER A 68 12.16 7.37 1.42
N ILE A 69 12.00 7.86 0.17
CA ILE A 69 10.98 8.86 -0.16
C ILE A 69 9.57 8.31 0.11
N THR A 70 9.30 7.07 -0.33
CA THR A 70 7.99 6.44 -0.14
C THR A 70 7.66 6.29 1.35
N GLU A 71 8.61 5.80 2.14
CA GLU A 71 8.47 5.67 3.60
C GLU A 71 8.21 7.02 4.25
N LEU A 72 8.97 8.06 3.89
CA LEU A 72 8.77 9.43 4.38
C LEU A 72 7.39 9.98 4.05
N LEU A 73 6.90 9.78 2.81
CA LEU A 73 5.57 10.23 2.40
C LEU A 73 4.46 9.49 3.15
N ILE A 74 4.65 8.21 3.47
CA ILE A 74 3.71 7.42 4.29
C ILE A 74 3.71 7.93 5.73
N GLU A 75 4.88 8.17 6.32
CA GLU A 75 5.01 8.73 7.68
C GLU A 75 4.38 10.12 7.79
N GLN A 76 4.49 10.93 6.74
CA GLN A 76 3.86 12.25 6.65
C GLN A 76 2.37 12.20 6.28
N GLU A 77 1.80 11.00 6.12
CA GLU A 77 0.40 10.79 5.71
C GLU A 77 0.04 11.43 4.36
N ARG A 78 1.04 11.65 3.52
CA ARG A 78 0.92 12.17 2.14
C ARG A 78 0.79 11.06 1.10
N ALA A 79 1.08 9.82 1.49
CA ALA A 79 0.94 8.66 0.63
C ALA A 79 0.50 7.42 1.41
N ARG A 80 -0.05 6.41 0.72
CA ARG A 80 -0.25 5.05 1.24
C ARG A 80 -0.05 4.02 0.17
N ILE A 81 0.20 2.78 0.59
CA ILE A 81 0.07 1.63 -0.30
C ILE A 81 -1.37 1.11 -0.21
N LEU A 82 -2.12 1.17 -1.30
CA LEU A 82 -3.47 0.60 -1.42
C LEU A 82 -3.49 -0.40 -2.57
N ASP A 83 -3.97 -1.62 -2.33
CA ASP A 83 -3.97 -2.71 -3.34
C ASP A 83 -2.59 -2.91 -4.04
N GLY A 84 -1.48 -2.72 -3.31
CA GLY A 84 -0.12 -2.83 -3.85
C GLY A 84 0.35 -1.66 -4.72
N GLN A 85 -0.38 -0.54 -4.71
CA GLN A 85 -0.06 0.69 -5.43
C GLN A 85 0.28 1.80 -4.44
N LEU A 86 1.30 2.59 -4.73
CA LEU A 86 1.50 3.86 -4.05
C LEU A 86 0.41 4.84 -4.48
N VAL A 87 -0.32 5.41 -3.54
CA VAL A 87 -1.39 6.39 -3.75
C VAL A 87 -1.03 7.64 -2.97
N LEU A 88 -0.97 8.79 -3.65
CA LEU A 88 -0.75 10.08 -3.01
C LEU A 88 -2.06 10.73 -2.59
N PHE A 89 -1.98 11.57 -1.56
CA PHE A 89 -3.08 12.36 -1.01
C PHE A 89 -2.62 13.79 -0.74
N GLY A 90 -3.56 14.74 -0.76
CA GLY A 90 -3.25 16.15 -0.65
C GLY A 90 -2.80 16.77 -1.98
N GLY A 91 -2.68 18.10 -2.00
CA GLY A 91 -2.23 18.84 -3.18
C GLY A 91 -3.12 18.58 -4.41
N ALA A 92 -2.49 18.23 -5.54
CA ALA A 92 -3.22 17.88 -6.76
C ALA A 92 -3.86 16.48 -6.70
N CYS A 93 -3.49 15.64 -5.73
CA CYS A 93 -3.97 14.27 -5.57
C CYS A 93 -5.22 14.10 -4.70
N GLY A 94 -5.92 15.20 -4.43
CA GLY A 94 -7.16 15.21 -3.66
C GLY A 94 -6.96 15.72 -2.24
N GLU A 95 -7.94 15.47 -1.38
CA GLU A 95 -7.89 15.96 0.00
C GLU A 95 -6.77 15.27 0.80
N THR A 96 -6.08 16.03 1.64
CA THR A 96 -5.17 15.48 2.65
C THR A 96 -5.94 14.52 3.56
N LEU A 97 -5.30 13.41 3.95
CA LEU A 97 -5.92 12.46 4.86
C LEU A 97 -6.21 13.15 6.19
N LYS A 98 -7.49 13.45 6.46
CA LYS A 98 -7.91 14.06 7.73
C LYS A 98 -7.65 13.18 8.96
N TYR A 99 -7.48 11.87 8.72
CA TYR A 99 -7.31 10.85 9.74
C TYR A 99 -6.17 9.92 9.36
N SER A 100 -5.33 9.62 10.35
CA SER A 100 -4.21 8.68 10.27
C SER A 100 -4.67 7.26 9.96
N GLY A 101 -3.73 6.38 9.59
CA GLY A 101 -4.00 4.96 9.34
C GLY A 101 -4.60 4.27 10.56
N ARG A 102 -4.02 4.59 11.71
CA ARG A 102 -4.47 4.15 13.04
C ARG A 102 -5.88 4.63 13.37
N GLU A 103 -6.21 5.89 13.13
CA GLU A 103 -7.55 6.43 13.42
C GLU A 103 -8.63 5.83 12.52
N ARG A 104 -8.31 5.55 11.26
CA ARG A 104 -9.22 4.84 10.35
C ARG A 104 -9.42 3.39 10.78
N PHE A 105 -8.37 2.74 11.25
CA PHE A 105 -8.47 1.40 11.83
C PHE A 105 -9.41 1.39 13.05
N PHE A 106 -9.26 2.38 13.95
CA PHE A 106 -10.16 2.55 15.09
C PHE A 106 -11.60 2.82 14.67
N ALA A 107 -11.83 3.64 13.65
CA ALA A 107 -13.17 3.87 13.10
C ALA A 107 -13.80 2.59 12.53
N GLY A 108 -13.02 1.77 11.82
CA GLY A 108 -13.48 0.46 11.33
C GLY A 108 -13.87 -0.48 12.47
N LEU A 109 -13.06 -0.57 13.52
CA LEU A 109 -13.33 -1.36 14.73
C LEU A 109 -14.56 -0.86 15.49
N ALA A 110 -14.65 0.45 15.70
CA ALA A 110 -15.74 1.07 16.44
C ALA A 110 -17.10 0.82 15.77
N ASP A 111 -17.15 0.92 14.44
CA ASP A 111 -18.36 0.68 13.66
C ASP A 111 -18.69 -0.80 13.47
N ASN A 112 -17.72 -1.70 13.74
CA ASN A 112 -17.96 -3.15 13.84
C ASN A 112 -18.29 -3.61 15.28
N GLY A 113 -18.75 -2.71 16.14
CA GLY A 113 -19.12 -3.05 17.52
C GLY A 113 -17.92 -3.22 18.44
N CYS A 114 -16.88 -2.41 18.26
CA CYS A 114 -15.65 -2.37 19.07
C CYS A 114 -14.80 -3.65 19.01
N LYS A 115 -15.09 -4.57 18.11
CA LYS A 115 -14.33 -5.82 17.95
C LYS A 115 -14.26 -6.21 16.49
N MET A 116 -13.20 -6.90 16.11
CA MET A 116 -13.04 -7.33 14.72
C MET A 116 -12.12 -8.54 14.63
N ASN A 117 -12.54 -9.56 13.89
CA ASN A 117 -11.68 -10.67 13.51
C ASN A 117 -11.03 -10.43 12.13
N SER A 118 -10.11 -11.32 11.73
CA SER A 118 -9.36 -11.16 10.47
C SER A 118 -10.22 -11.23 9.20
N GLU A 119 -11.35 -11.94 9.22
CA GLU A 119 -12.26 -12.03 8.07
C GLU A 119 -13.07 -10.75 7.93
N GLU A 120 -13.60 -10.23 9.04
CA GLU A 120 -14.29 -8.94 9.10
C GLU A 120 -13.35 -7.79 8.70
N ALA A 121 -12.10 -7.82 9.16
CA ALA A 121 -11.08 -6.83 8.82
C ALA A 121 -10.84 -6.71 7.32
N ARG A 122 -10.76 -7.85 6.61
CA ARG A 122 -10.61 -7.88 5.15
C ARG A 122 -11.79 -7.24 4.41
N LEU A 123 -12.97 -7.20 5.01
CA LEU A 123 -14.19 -6.62 4.42
C LEU A 123 -14.39 -5.15 4.77
N ILE A 124 -14.01 -4.76 5.99
CA ILE A 124 -14.31 -3.44 6.56
C ILE A 124 -13.18 -2.45 6.32
N LEU A 125 -11.94 -2.84 6.60
CA LEU A 125 -10.80 -1.91 6.59
C LEU A 125 -10.50 -1.28 5.23
N PRO A 126 -10.63 -1.99 4.10
CA PRO A 126 -10.46 -1.35 2.80
C PRO A 126 -11.44 -0.19 2.55
N ARG A 127 -12.62 -0.20 3.18
CA ARG A 127 -13.62 0.87 3.04
C ARG A 127 -13.20 2.17 3.71
N VAL A 128 -12.37 2.08 4.75
CA VAL A 128 -11.78 3.23 5.43
C VAL A 128 -10.36 3.53 4.95
N GLY A 129 -9.90 2.83 3.90
CA GLY A 129 -8.57 3.01 3.32
C GLY A 129 -7.43 2.49 4.19
N VAL A 130 -7.66 1.39 4.90
CA VAL A 130 -6.66 0.69 5.72
C VAL A 130 -6.42 -0.70 5.14
N GLU A 131 -5.16 -1.04 4.91
CA GLU A 131 -4.73 -2.35 4.40
C GLU A 131 -4.33 -3.29 5.54
N MET A 132 -4.48 -4.60 5.33
CA MET A 132 -4.16 -5.59 6.35
C MET A 132 -2.68 -5.59 6.75
N GLN A 133 -1.78 -5.32 5.80
CA GLN A 133 -0.34 -5.24 6.06
C GLN A 133 0.00 -4.04 6.96
N GLU A 134 -0.70 -2.91 6.77
CA GLU A 134 -0.55 -1.72 7.62
C GLU A 134 -0.99 -2.03 9.05
N VAL A 135 -2.11 -2.74 9.22
CA VAL A 135 -2.60 -3.16 10.54
C VAL A 135 -1.59 -4.04 11.26
N GLN A 136 -0.95 -4.98 10.57
CA GLN A 136 0.04 -5.87 11.18
C GLN A 136 1.22 -5.09 11.78
N LEU A 137 1.70 -4.06 11.07
CA LEU A 137 2.79 -3.20 11.54
C LEU A 137 2.37 -2.31 12.73
N LEU A 138 1.09 -1.93 12.79
CA LEU A 138 0.56 -1.09 13.85
C LEU A 138 0.12 -1.89 15.09
N MET A 139 -0.22 -3.17 14.94
CA MET A 139 -0.88 -3.97 15.98
C MET A 139 -0.05 -4.08 17.26
N GLU A 140 1.24 -4.40 17.14
CA GLU A 140 2.14 -4.55 18.29
C GLU A 140 2.19 -3.25 19.12
N ARG A 141 2.30 -2.10 18.44
CA ARG A 141 2.29 -0.79 19.10
C ARG A 141 0.96 -0.49 19.78
N MET A 142 -0.17 -0.80 19.13
CA MET A 142 -1.50 -0.53 19.70
C MET A 142 -1.78 -1.40 20.93
N ILE A 143 -1.33 -2.65 20.94
CA ILE A 143 -1.40 -3.54 22.11
C ILE A 143 -0.55 -2.98 23.25
N HIS A 144 0.70 -2.59 22.96
CA HIS A 144 1.59 -2.00 23.96
C HIS A 144 1.01 -0.72 24.58
N MET A 145 0.33 0.10 23.78
CA MET A 145 -0.32 1.34 24.22
C MET A 145 -1.67 1.10 24.89
N SER A 146 -2.12 -0.15 25.03
CA SER A 146 -3.46 -0.51 25.54
C SER A 146 -4.62 0.13 24.76
N GLU A 147 -4.39 0.47 23.49
CA GLU A 147 -5.41 1.00 22.59
C GLU A 147 -6.30 -0.13 22.07
N VAL A 148 -5.74 -1.33 21.93
CA VAL A 148 -6.46 -2.55 21.56
C VAL A 148 -6.02 -3.72 22.43
N SER A 149 -6.86 -4.75 22.54
CA SER A 149 -6.54 -6.03 23.15
C SER A 149 -6.90 -7.18 22.21
N LEU A 150 -6.32 -8.36 22.46
CA LEU A 150 -6.63 -9.58 21.72
C LEU A 150 -7.49 -10.51 22.59
N SER A 151 -8.34 -11.32 21.96
CA SER A 151 -8.94 -12.48 22.61
C SER A 151 -7.87 -13.49 23.05
N ASP A 152 -8.25 -14.41 23.94
CA ASP A 152 -7.37 -15.50 24.41
C ASP A 152 -6.84 -16.38 23.27
N ASP A 153 -7.57 -16.47 22.15
CA ASP A 153 -7.16 -17.21 20.95
C ASP A 153 -6.45 -16.35 19.90
N GLU A 154 -6.22 -15.08 20.20
CA GLU A 154 -5.60 -14.06 19.34
C GLU A 154 -6.31 -13.82 18.00
N LYS A 155 -7.56 -14.27 17.84
CA LYS A 155 -8.31 -14.14 16.57
C LYS A 155 -9.17 -12.89 16.48
N THR A 156 -9.49 -12.29 17.61
CA THR A 156 -10.37 -11.12 17.70
C THR A 156 -9.62 -9.97 18.36
N VAL A 157 -9.59 -8.83 17.68
CA VAL A 157 -9.09 -7.57 18.23
C VAL A 157 -10.26 -6.84 18.88
N TYR A 158 -10.09 -6.33 20.08
CA TYR A 158 -11.03 -5.47 20.79
C TYR A 158 -10.43 -4.07 20.91
N LEU A 159 -11.22 -3.05 20.62
CA LEU A 159 -10.84 -1.65 20.80
C LEU A 159 -11.16 -1.23 22.24
N GLU A 160 -10.27 -0.45 22.85
CA GLU A 160 -10.52 0.17 24.16
C GLU A 160 -11.84 0.97 24.12
N GLN A 161 -12.61 0.92 25.20
CA GLN A 161 -13.99 1.43 25.21
C GLN A 161 -14.09 2.93 24.92
N GLY A 162 -13.22 3.75 25.54
CA GLY A 162 -13.15 5.18 25.30
C GLY A 162 -12.81 5.53 23.84
N LEU A 163 -11.89 4.78 23.23
CA LEU A 163 -11.61 4.87 21.80
C LEU A 163 -12.83 4.42 20.96
N CYS A 164 -13.49 3.32 21.33
CA CYS A 164 -14.66 2.86 20.59
C CYS A 164 -15.77 3.91 20.55
N ASP A 165 -16.08 4.52 21.70
CA ASP A 165 -17.11 5.55 21.76
C ASP A 165 -16.68 6.82 21.01
N LYS A 166 -15.39 7.18 21.06
CA LYS A 166 -14.83 8.33 20.31
C LYS A 166 -14.93 8.16 18.79
N PHE A 167 -14.67 6.96 18.27
CA PHE A 167 -14.58 6.72 16.84
C PHE A 167 -15.86 6.16 16.20
N ARG A 168 -16.91 5.91 16.99
CA ARG A 168 -18.20 5.42 16.50
C ARG A 168 -18.84 6.41 15.51
N GLY A 169 -19.32 5.88 14.39
CA GLY A 169 -19.95 6.58 13.27
C GLY A 169 -18.98 7.24 12.30
N LEU A 170 -17.66 7.21 12.56
CA LEU A 170 -16.69 7.92 11.71
C LEU A 170 -16.35 7.18 10.42
N SER A 171 -16.50 5.85 10.35
CA SER A 171 -16.09 5.09 9.15
C SER A 171 -16.84 5.53 7.89
N ALA A 172 -18.13 5.89 8.03
CA ALA A 172 -18.96 6.37 6.92
C ALA A 172 -18.42 7.68 6.33
N SER A 173 -17.92 8.58 7.17
CA SER A 173 -17.30 9.84 6.73
C SER A 173 -15.95 9.62 6.03
N MET A 174 -15.24 8.53 6.37
CA MET A 174 -13.94 8.16 5.80
C MET A 174 -14.08 7.39 4.48
N ALA A 175 -15.16 6.62 4.32
CA ALA A 175 -15.50 5.94 3.07
C ALA A 175 -15.82 6.90 1.92
N ALA A 176 -16.14 8.16 2.24
CA ALA A 176 -16.40 9.22 1.26
C ALA A 176 -15.10 9.76 0.60
N THR A 177 -13.93 9.56 1.22
CA THR A 177 -12.64 9.76 0.56
C THR A 177 -12.33 8.59 -0.36
N LYS A 178 -13.12 8.45 -1.44
CA LYS A 178 -12.61 7.75 -2.63
C LYS A 178 -11.37 8.52 -3.06
N PRO A 179 -10.20 7.87 -3.18
CA PRO A 179 -9.09 8.48 -3.89
C PRO A 179 -9.65 8.85 -5.27
N ILE A 180 -9.50 10.11 -5.68
CA ILE A 180 -10.03 10.63 -6.94
C ILE A 180 -9.19 10.01 -8.07
N ALA A 181 -9.41 8.73 -8.33
CA ALA A 181 -9.25 8.15 -9.64
C ALA A 181 -10.66 8.16 -10.23
N GLN A 182 -10.82 8.70 -11.43
CA GLN A 182 -12.02 8.47 -12.24
C GLN A 182 -12.36 6.98 -12.15
N GLN A 183 -13.41 6.66 -11.42
CA GLN A 183 -13.89 5.30 -11.30
C GLN A 183 -14.45 4.97 -12.67
N ARG A 184 -13.62 4.30 -13.49
CA ARG A 184 -14.06 3.85 -14.80
C ARG A 184 -15.31 2.99 -14.59
N THR A 185 -16.36 3.25 -15.35
CA THR A 185 -17.52 2.38 -15.37
C THR A 185 -17.10 0.97 -15.80
N ALA A 186 -17.94 -0.04 -15.57
CA ALA A 186 -17.64 -1.40 -16.02
C ALA A 186 -17.39 -1.45 -17.53
N GLU A 187 -18.14 -0.63 -18.29
CA GLU A 187 -18.01 -0.47 -19.74
C GLU A 187 -16.68 0.20 -20.13
N GLU A 188 -16.29 1.28 -19.46
CA GLU A 188 -15.02 1.97 -19.72
C GLU A 188 -13.82 1.09 -19.38
N LEU A 189 -13.92 0.33 -18.28
CA LEU A 189 -12.90 -0.61 -17.85
C LEU A 189 -12.78 -1.78 -18.82
N LYS A 190 -13.90 -2.31 -19.30
CA LYS A 190 -13.96 -3.35 -20.35
C LYS A 190 -13.33 -2.84 -21.65
N ALA A 191 -13.70 -1.64 -22.11
CA ALA A 191 -13.12 -1.05 -23.32
C ALA A 191 -11.61 -0.85 -23.20
N ALA A 192 -11.14 -0.30 -22.08
CA ALA A 192 -9.71 -0.14 -21.82
C ALA A 192 -8.99 -1.49 -21.76
N PHE A 193 -9.59 -2.51 -21.16
CA PHE A 193 -9.02 -3.86 -21.08
C PHE A 193 -8.92 -4.52 -22.47
N VAL A 194 -9.94 -4.38 -23.30
CA VAL A 194 -9.92 -4.88 -24.69
C VAL A 194 -8.82 -4.18 -25.49
N GLU A 195 -8.69 -2.87 -25.37
CA GLU A 195 -7.64 -2.11 -26.05
C GLU A 195 -6.23 -2.54 -25.60
N PHE A 196 -6.05 -2.76 -24.30
CA PHE A 196 -4.82 -3.33 -23.77
C PHE A 196 -4.57 -4.74 -24.33
N MET A 197 -5.59 -5.61 -24.37
CA MET A 197 -5.46 -6.96 -24.89
C MET A 197 -5.06 -6.96 -26.38
N LYS A 198 -5.49 -5.98 -27.18
CA LYS A 198 -5.01 -5.80 -28.57
C LYS A 198 -3.49 -5.61 -28.65
N SER A 199 -2.91 -4.87 -27.70
CA SER A 199 -1.46 -4.65 -27.65
C SER A 199 -0.64 -5.92 -27.35
N VAL A 200 -1.29 -6.96 -26.81
CA VAL A 200 -0.69 -8.27 -26.49
C VAL A 200 -1.27 -9.38 -27.37
N ASP A 201 -1.68 -9.04 -28.58
CA ASP A 201 -2.16 -9.99 -29.59
C ASP A 201 -3.39 -10.81 -29.11
N CYS A 202 -4.19 -10.17 -28.26
CA CYS A 202 -5.43 -10.66 -27.65
C CYS A 202 -5.30 -11.97 -26.87
N LYS A 203 -4.09 -12.27 -26.43
CA LYS A 203 -3.74 -13.48 -25.70
C LYS A 203 -2.84 -13.13 -24.54
N MET A 204 -3.18 -13.61 -23.36
CA MET A 204 -2.41 -13.32 -22.17
C MET A 204 -2.45 -14.49 -21.20
N THR A 205 -1.28 -14.97 -20.82
CA THR A 205 -1.14 -15.98 -19.76
C THR A 205 -1.34 -15.35 -18.39
N ARG A 206 -1.64 -16.17 -17.39
CA ARG A 206 -1.69 -15.72 -15.99
C ARG A 206 -0.37 -15.11 -15.50
N ALA A 207 0.78 -15.61 -15.96
CA ALA A 207 2.08 -15.04 -15.60
C ALA A 207 2.23 -13.62 -16.17
N GLN A 208 1.94 -13.43 -17.47
CA GLN A 208 1.93 -12.13 -18.11
C GLN A 208 0.91 -11.18 -17.48
N SER A 209 -0.24 -11.67 -17.05
CA SER A 209 -1.27 -10.83 -16.44
C SER A 209 -0.83 -10.22 -15.11
N HIS A 210 -0.03 -10.94 -14.32
CA HIS A 210 0.51 -10.42 -13.06
C HIS A 210 1.53 -9.30 -13.28
N GLU A 211 2.22 -9.31 -14.41
CA GLU A 211 3.24 -8.31 -14.74
C GLU A 211 2.63 -7.11 -15.49
N MET A 212 1.83 -7.38 -16.53
CA MET A 212 1.43 -6.39 -17.52
C MET A 212 0.12 -5.67 -17.18
N LEU A 213 -0.80 -6.28 -16.43
CA LEU A 213 -2.03 -5.60 -16.04
C LEU A 213 -1.80 -4.45 -15.07
N PRO A 214 -0.96 -4.61 -14.02
CA PRO A 214 -0.58 -3.47 -13.18
C PRO A 214 0.16 -2.38 -13.96
N ALA A 215 0.93 -2.74 -15.00
CA ALA A 215 1.58 -1.77 -15.88
C ALA A 215 0.57 -0.86 -16.58
N ALA A 216 -0.48 -1.48 -17.13
CA ALA A 216 -1.55 -0.81 -17.83
C ALA A 216 -2.57 -0.14 -16.90
N GLY A 217 -2.30 -0.12 -15.59
CA GLY A 217 -3.12 0.54 -14.59
C GLY A 217 -4.35 -0.25 -14.16
N PHE A 218 -4.39 -1.56 -14.43
CA PHE A 218 -5.45 -2.44 -13.97
C PHE A 218 -5.08 -3.16 -12.68
N THR A 219 -6.10 -3.46 -11.88
CA THR A 219 -6.03 -4.32 -10.70
C THR A 219 -6.77 -5.63 -10.95
N GLY A 220 -6.31 -6.72 -10.34
CA GLY A 220 -7.01 -8.01 -10.45
C GLY A 220 -8.43 -7.96 -9.87
N LYS A 221 -8.70 -7.07 -8.92
CA LYS A 221 -10.00 -6.92 -8.26
C LYS A 221 -11.05 -6.29 -9.18
N GLU A 222 -10.69 -5.25 -9.93
CA GLU A 222 -11.61 -4.60 -10.87
C GLU A 222 -11.81 -5.41 -12.15
N LEU A 223 -10.76 -6.08 -12.64
CA LEU A 223 -10.84 -6.85 -13.88
C LEU A 223 -11.52 -8.21 -13.73
N ARG A 224 -11.44 -8.85 -12.56
CA ARG A 224 -12.03 -10.18 -12.36
C ARG A 224 -13.53 -10.26 -12.72
N PRO A 225 -14.41 -9.34 -12.28
CA PRO A 225 -15.81 -9.37 -12.69
C PRO A 225 -16.00 -9.06 -14.19
N ILE A 226 -15.16 -8.21 -14.79
CA ILE A 226 -15.20 -7.90 -16.22
C ILE A 226 -14.86 -9.14 -17.06
N ILE A 227 -13.73 -9.78 -16.76
CA ILE A 227 -13.26 -10.99 -17.46
C ILE A 227 -14.27 -12.13 -17.28
N ALA A 228 -14.84 -12.29 -16.08
CA ALA A 228 -15.88 -13.29 -15.84
C ALA A 228 -17.14 -13.02 -16.69
N GLY A 229 -17.55 -11.76 -16.83
CA GLY A 229 -18.64 -11.34 -17.73
C GLY A 229 -18.32 -11.67 -19.19
N MET A 230 -17.12 -11.30 -19.67
CA MET A 230 -16.69 -11.60 -21.03
C MET A 230 -16.66 -13.10 -21.34
N ILE A 231 -16.23 -13.94 -20.38
CA ILE A 231 -16.27 -15.40 -20.55
C ILE A 231 -17.71 -15.91 -20.63
N LYS A 232 -18.59 -15.39 -19.76
CA LYS A 232 -20.02 -15.76 -19.73
C LYS A 232 -20.74 -15.36 -21.03
N ASP A 233 -20.42 -14.19 -21.56
CA ASP A 233 -21.00 -13.66 -22.80
C ASP A 233 -20.34 -14.28 -24.05
N GLY A 234 -19.34 -15.15 -23.84
CA GLY A 234 -18.62 -15.83 -24.90
C GLY A 234 -17.69 -14.90 -25.69
N GLU A 235 -17.34 -13.74 -25.16
CA GLU A 235 -16.40 -12.77 -25.75
C GLU A 235 -14.93 -13.14 -25.48
N ALA A 236 -14.68 -13.93 -24.45
CA ALA A 236 -13.37 -14.44 -24.08
C ALA A 236 -13.44 -15.93 -23.73
N THR A 237 -12.30 -16.63 -23.87
CA THR A 237 -12.14 -18.01 -23.42
C THR A 237 -10.92 -18.13 -22.52
N MET A 238 -11.03 -18.99 -21.51
CA MET A 238 -9.91 -19.36 -20.64
C MET A 238 -9.58 -20.83 -20.85
N THR A 239 -8.36 -21.12 -21.30
CA THR A 239 -7.90 -22.51 -21.45
C THR A 239 -7.19 -22.95 -20.19
N GLY A 240 -7.80 -23.89 -19.45
CA GLY A 240 -7.32 -24.32 -18.13
C GLY A 240 -5.96 -25.05 -18.12
N GLU A 241 -5.52 -25.62 -19.24
CA GLU A 241 -4.23 -26.31 -19.33
C GLU A 241 -3.03 -25.34 -19.44
N GLN A 242 -3.26 -24.11 -19.90
CA GLN A 242 -2.21 -23.13 -20.19
C GLN A 242 -2.40 -21.83 -19.41
N ASP A 243 -3.43 -21.73 -18.56
CA ASP A 243 -3.81 -20.50 -17.85
C ASP A 243 -3.85 -19.30 -18.82
N LEU A 244 -4.37 -19.53 -20.03
CA LEU A 244 -4.34 -18.59 -21.15
C LEU A 244 -5.72 -17.98 -21.37
N LEU A 245 -5.81 -16.67 -21.20
CA LEU A 245 -6.98 -15.88 -21.58
C LEU A 245 -6.84 -15.46 -23.04
N THR A 246 -7.86 -15.75 -23.85
CA THR A 246 -7.93 -15.34 -25.26
C THR A 246 -9.22 -14.57 -25.51
N LEU A 247 -9.14 -13.38 -26.12
CA LEU A 247 -10.33 -12.67 -26.60
C LEU A 247 -10.73 -13.24 -27.97
N LYS A 248 -12.04 -13.35 -28.21
CA LYS A 248 -12.55 -13.72 -29.54
C LYS A 248 -12.20 -12.64 -30.56
N LYS A 249 -12.07 -13.05 -31.82
CA LYS A 249 -11.74 -12.15 -32.94
C LYS A 249 -12.73 -10.99 -33.09
N GLU A 250 -14.02 -11.20 -32.82
CA GLU A 250 -15.03 -10.15 -32.93
C GLU A 250 -14.80 -9.00 -31.93
N VAL A 251 -14.23 -9.30 -30.76
CA VAL A 251 -13.95 -8.32 -29.70
C VAL A 251 -12.52 -7.79 -29.83
N CYS A 252 -11.60 -8.64 -30.24
CA CYS A 252 -10.19 -8.29 -30.45
C CYS A 252 -9.97 -7.36 -31.65
N ASN A 253 -10.75 -7.51 -32.72
CA ASN A 253 -10.60 -6.72 -33.95
C ASN A 253 -11.72 -5.68 -34.15
N GLY A 254 -12.62 -5.55 -33.18
CA GLY A 254 -13.72 -4.59 -33.17
C GLY A 254 -13.33 -3.19 -32.70
#